data_AF-A0A2V7L1K5-F1
#
_entry.id   AF-A0A2V7L1K5-F1
#
_cell.length_a   1.000
_cell.length_b   1.000
_cell.length_c   1.000
_cell.angle_alpha   90.00
_cell.angle_beta   90.00
_cell.angle_gamma   90.00
#
_symmetry.space_group_name_H-M   'P 1'
#
loop_
_entity.id
_entity.type
_entity.pdbx_description
1 polymer ?
#
loop_
_entity_poly.entity_id
_entity_poly.type
_entity_poly.pdbx_seq_one_letter_code
_entity_poly.pdbx_strand_id
1 'polypeptide(L)' 'MNRKGFTLIELLIVVVIIGILAAIAIPKFANTKAKAYIASMKSDLRNLVTAEEAYFADSVKYSATRRPRGR' A
#
# COMPACT_ATOMS: atom_id res chain seq x y z
N MET A 1 22.47 -40.48 25.24
CA MET A 1 21.90 -39.24 24.66
C MET A 1 21.96 -39.33 23.14
N ASN A 2 20.87 -39.75 22.49
CA ASN A 2 20.82 -39.82 21.02
C ASN A 2 20.60 -38.42 20.45
N ARG A 3 21.69 -37.73 20.09
CA ARG A 3 21.62 -36.55 19.23
C ARG A 3 21.38 -37.02 17.79
N LYS A 4 20.12 -37.10 17.37
CA LYS A 4 19.79 -37.18 15.94
C LYS A 4 20.10 -35.81 15.32
N GLY A 5 21.16 -35.73 14.54
CA GLY A 5 21.46 -34.55 13.74
C GLY A 5 20.49 -34.46 12.57
N PHE A 6 20.09 -33.23 12.22
CA PHE A 6 19.30 -32.95 11.01
C PHE A 6 20.08 -33.37 9.77
N THR A 7 19.39 -33.91 8.77
CA THR A 7 20.02 -34.24 7.50
C THR A 7 20.17 -33.00 6.64
N LEU A 8 21.22 -32.96 5.81
CA LEU A 8 21.42 -31.86 4.85
C LEU A 8 20.28 -31.78 3.82
N ILE A 9 19.67 -32.91 3.48
CA ILE A 9 18.54 -32.97 2.54
C ILE A 9 17.30 -32.29 3.12
N GLU A 10 17.01 -32.45 4.43
CA GLU A 10 15.90 -31.77 5.08
C GLU A 10 16.06 -30.25 5.03
N LEU A 11 17.27 -29.75 5.32
CA LEU A 11 17.52 -28.30 5.21
C LEU A 11 17.42 -27.81 3.76
N LEU A 12 17.92 -28.58 2.79
CA LEU A 12 17.90 -28.21 1.37
C LEU A 12 16.47 -28.02 0.85
N ILE A 13 15.56 -28.95 1.17
CA ILE A 13 14.17 -28.86 0.74
C ILE A 13 13.47 -27.64 1.36
N VAL A 14 13.79 -27.31 2.62
CA VAL A 14 13.21 -26.14 3.31
C VAL A 14 13.60 -24.84 2.63
N VAL A 15 14.89 -24.63 2.29
CA VAL A 15 15.31 -23.41 1.58
C VAL A 15 14.72 -23.32 0.18
N VAL A 16 14.52 -24.45 -0.50
CA VAL A 16 13.85 -24.49 -1.81
C VAL A 16 12.39 -24.04 -1.69
N ILE A 17 11.64 -24.56 -0.72
CA ILE A 17 10.23 -24.17 -0.50
C ILE A 17 10.14 -22.68 -0.14
N ILE A 18 10.99 -22.19 0.78
CA ILE A 18 11.03 -20.78 1.15
C ILE A 18 11.39 -19.90 -0.06
N GLY A 19 12.33 -20.34 -0.90
CA GLY A 19 12.71 -19.64 -2.13
C GLY A 19 11.55 -19.50 -3.12
N ILE A 20 10.80 -20.57 -3.37
CA ILE A 20 9.62 -20.55 -4.25
C ILE A 20 8.54 -19.61 -3.69
N LEU A 21 8.25 -19.71 -2.40
CA LEU A 21 7.25 -18.84 -1.75
C LEU A 21 7.67 -17.37 -1.80
N ALA A 22 8.94 -17.06 -1.53
CA ALA A 22 9.48 -15.71 -1.57
C ALA A 22 9.42 -15.11 -2.98
N ALA A 23 9.76 -15.90 -4.01
CA ALA A 23 9.72 -15.46 -5.40
C ALA A 23 8.33 -14.98 -5.84
N ILE A 24 7.26 -15.63 -5.36
CA ILE A 24 5.87 -15.23 -5.66
C ILE A 24 5.40 -14.12 -4.70
N ALA A 25 5.76 -14.21 -3.42
CA ALA A 25 5.26 -13.31 -2.38
C ALA A 25 5.80 -11.88 -2.51
N ILE A 26 7.09 -11.71 -2.83
CA ILE A 26 7.73 -10.39 -2.93
C ILE A 26 7.06 -9.49 -3.98
N PRO A 27 6.91 -9.88 -5.27
CA PRO A 27 6.26 -9.03 -6.26
C PRO A 27 4.77 -8.82 -5.96
N LYS A 28 4.08 -9.84 -5.42
CA LYS A 28 2.67 -9.73 -5.01
C LYS A 28 2.49 -8.70 -3.89
N PHE A 29 3.36 -8.71 -2.89
CA PHE A 29 3.33 -7.77 -1.78
C PHE A 29 3.62 -6.34 -2.25
N ALA A 30 4.62 -6.13 -3.10
CA ALA A 30 4.93 -4.83 -3.67
C ALA A 30 3.74 -4.23 -4.45
N ASN A 31 3.11 -5.03 -5.32
CA ASN A 31 1.91 -4.62 -6.06
C ASN A 31 0.72 -4.31 -5.14
N THR A 32 0.52 -5.12 -4.10
CA THR A 32 -0.58 -4.91 -3.15
C THR A 32 -0.36 -3.64 -2.34
N LYS A 33 0.88 -3.37 -1.90
CA LYS A 33 1.25 -2.13 -1.21
C LYS A 33 0.98 -0.90 -2.07
N ALA A 34 1.38 -0.91 -3.34
CA ALA A 34 1.11 0.17 -4.27
C ALA A 34 -0.40 0.41 -4.47
N LYS A 35 -1.19 -0.68 -4.63
CA LYS A 35 -2.66 -0.59 -4.72
C LYS A 35 -3.28 -0.03 -3.43
N ALA A 36 -2.77 -0.42 -2.26
CA ALA A 36 -3.23 0.10 -0.98
C ALA A 36 -2.98 1.61 -0.85
N TYR A 37 -1.80 2.10 -1.26
CA TYR A 37 -1.53 3.54 -1.29
C TYR A 37 -2.50 4.29 -2.22
N ILE A 38 -2.71 3.79 -3.44
CA ILE A 38 -3.65 4.41 -4.39
C ILE A 38 -5.08 4.40 -3.83
N ALA A 39 -5.50 3.32 -3.17
CA ALA A 39 -6.80 3.23 -2.53
C ALA A 39 -6.96 4.24 -1.39
N SER A 40 -5.94 4.41 -0.54
CA SER A 40 -5.93 5.43 0.51
C SER A 40 -6.04 6.83 -0.08
N MET A 41 -5.18 7.16 -1.06
CA MET A 41 -5.21 8.47 -1.72
C MET A 41 -6.58 8.75 -2.36
N LYS A 42 -7.19 7.75 -3.00
CA LYS A 42 -8.52 7.88 -3.59
C LYS A 42 -9.59 8.13 -2.53
N SER A 43 -9.47 7.50 -1.36
CA SER A 43 -10.36 7.74 -0.22
C SER A 43 -10.19 9.17 0.31
N ASP A 44 -8.95 9.62 0.48
CA ASP A 44 -8.64 10.96 0.96
C ASP A 44 -9.18 12.03 0.02
N LEU A 45 -9.01 11.85 -1.30
CA LEU A 45 -9.57 12.76 -2.31
C LEU A 45 -11.09 12.81 -2.26
N ARG A 46 -11.77 11.67 -2.07
CA ARG A 46 -13.24 11.65 -1.92
C ARG A 46 -13.69 12.40 -0.67
N ASN A 47 -12.95 12.26 0.43
CA ASN A 47 -13.23 13.00 1.66
C ASN A 47 -13.06 14.51 1.44
N LEU A 48 -12.01 14.92 0.71
CA LEU A 48 -11.79 16.32 0.36
C LEU A 48 -12.90 16.87 -0.53
N VAL A 49 -13.32 16.13 -1.57
CA VAL A 49 -14.45 16.53 -2.43
C VAL A 49 -15.71 16.73 -1.59
N THR A 50 -16.01 15.79 -0.69
CA THR A 50 -17.19 15.90 0.18
C THR A 50 -17.09 17.13 1.09
N ALA A 51 -15.91 17.42 1.63
CA ALA A 51 -15.68 18.61 2.46
C ALA A 51 -15.80 19.91 1.65
N GLU A 52 -15.33 19.93 0.41
CA GLU A 52 -15.46 21.07 -0.50
C GLU A 52 -16.91 21.29 -0.94
N GLU A 53 -17.66 20.23 -1.22
CA GLU A 53 -19.10 20.29 -1.52
C GLU A 53 -19.88 20.83 -0.33
N ALA A 54 -19.57 20.39 0.89
CA ALA A 54 -20.17 20.93 2.11
C ALA A 54 -19.86 22.42 2.28
N TYR A 55 -18.60 22.82 2.05
CA TYR A 55 -18.21 24.24 2.11
C TYR A 55 -18.91 25.08 1.03
N PHE A 56 -19.07 24.53 -0.18
CA PHE A 56 -19.79 25.19 -1.26
C PHE A 56 -21.28 25.35 -0.95
N ALA A 57 -21.91 24.35 -0.34
CA ALA A 57 -23.31 24.43 0.10
C ALA A 57 -23.54 25.59 1.07
N ASP A 58 -22.59 25.86 1.96
CA ASP A 58 -22.69 26.93 2.96
C ASP A 58 -22.27 28.32 2.42
N SER A 59 -21.26 28.38 1.56
CA SER A 59 -20.59 29.65 1.18
C SER A 59 -20.71 30.02 -0.31
N VAL A 60 -21.35 29.18 -1.12
CA VAL A 60 -21.54 29.30 -2.58
C VAL A 60 -20.21 29.52 -3.33
N LYS A 61 -19.09 29.07 -2.75
CA LYS A 61 -17.74 29.18 -3.31
C LYS A 61 -16.91 27.97 -2.91
N TYR A 62 -16.12 27.43 -3.84
CA TYR A 62 -15.11 26.42 -3.51
C TYR A 62 -13.87 27.09 -2.89
N SER A 63 -13.23 26.42 -1.92
CA SER A 63 -12.04 26.90 -1.21
C SER A 63 -10.84 27.17 -2.15
N ALA A 64 -10.81 26.49 -3.31
CA ALA A 64 -9.75 26.61 -4.31
C ALA A 64 -9.85 27.86 -5.21
N THR A 65 -10.00 29.05 -4.64
CA THR A 65 -9.62 30.28 -5.36
C THR A 65 -8.20 30.67 -4.94
N ARG A 66 -7.20 29.90 -5.38
CA ARG A 66 -5.80 30.29 -5.20
C ARG A 66 -5.54 31.48 -6.12
N ARG A 67 -5.71 32.70 -5.60
CA ARG A 67 -5.34 33.93 -6.30
C ARG A 67 -3.87 33.79 -6.73
N PRO A 68 -3.53 33.87 -8.02
CA PRO A 68 -2.14 33.81 -8.45
C PRO A 68 -1.45 35.00 -7.79
N ARG A 69 -0.51 34.72 -6.88
CA ARG A 69 0.31 35.76 -6.28
C ARG A 69 1.30 36.17 -7.36
N GLY A 70 0.90 37.14 -8.17
CA GLY A 70 1.80 37.81 -9.09
C GLY A 70 2.96 38.41 -8.31
N ARG A 71 4.14 37.85 -8.51
CA ARG A 71 5.44 38.50 -8.74
C ARG A 71 6.44 37.41 -9.09
#